data_AF-A0A933L6Q7-F1
#
_entry.id   AF-A0A933L6Q7-F1
#
_cell.length_a   1.000
_cell.length_b   1.000
_cell.length_c   1.000
_cell.angle_alpha   90.00
_cell.angle_beta   90.00
_cell.angle_gamma   90.00
#
_symmetry.space_group_name_H-M   'P 1'
#
loop_
_entity.id
_entity.type
_entity.pdbx_description
1 polymer ?
#
loop_
_entity_poly.entity_id
_entity_poly.type
_entity_poly.pdbx_seq_one_letter_code
_entity_poly.pdbx_strand_id
1 'polypeptide(L)'
;MGMPKGLIKIDHHTLLEHQLFCLNRFASKVILVLGFNNKKYFKKIGFLKLYHNKLKKLGNLKLFVTVNKTPKFGPFSSIQAGLKYLSTNAS
;
A
#
# COMPACT_ATOMS: atom_id res chain seq x y z
N MET A 1 8.15 20.14 -6.62
CA MET A 1 7.09 19.43 -5.86
C MET A 1 7.69 18.20 -5.16
N GLY A 2 8.02 18.31 -3.87
CA GLY A 2 9.15 17.58 -3.27
C GLY A 2 8.87 16.34 -2.41
N MET A 3 7.63 16.05 -1.98
CA MET A 3 7.35 14.94 -1.05
C MET A 3 6.13 14.11 -1.46
N PRO A 4 6.19 12.76 -1.45
CA PRO A 4 5.02 11.92 -1.71
C PRO A 4 3.92 12.14 -0.67
N LYS A 5 2.66 12.27 -1.11
CA LYS A 5 1.51 12.61 -0.25
C LYS A 5 1.32 11.63 0.93
N GLY A 6 1.51 10.34 0.71
CA GLY A 6 1.38 9.35 1.79
C GLY A 6 2.48 9.42 2.84
N LEU A 7 3.54 10.22 2.62
CA LEU A 7 4.60 10.50 3.59
C LEU A 7 4.41 11.83 4.33
N ILE A 8 3.31 12.56 4.07
CA ILE A 8 2.92 13.71 4.89
C ILE A 8 2.73 13.22 6.32
N LYS A 9 3.34 13.93 7.27
CA LYS A 9 3.20 13.60 8.69
C LYS A 9 1.84 14.09 9.20
N ILE A 10 1.17 13.24 9.95
CA ILE A 10 0.02 13.55 10.79
C ILE A 10 0.42 13.05 12.18
N ASP A 11 0.62 13.99 13.10
CA ASP A 11 1.22 13.74 14.41
C ASP A 11 2.58 13.01 14.30
N HIS A 12 2.69 11.84 14.93
CA HIS A 12 3.89 11.00 14.96
C HIS A 12 3.98 9.99 13.81
N HIS A 13 2.96 9.91 12.94
CA HIS A 13 2.87 8.93 11.86
C HIS A 13 2.82 9.58 10.49
N THR A 14 3.20 8.84 9.46
CA THR A 14 2.87 9.23 8.08
C THR A 14 1.38 9.00 7.81
N LEU A 15 0.80 9.76 6.86
CA LEU A 15 -0.58 9.57 6.41
C LEU A 15 -0.85 8.12 6.02
N LEU A 16 0.09 7.46 5.35
CA LEU A 16 -0.04 6.05 4.96
C LEU A 16 -0.07 5.11 6.18
N GLU A 17 0.79 5.34 7.19
CA GLU A 17 0.77 4.56 8.43
C GLU A 17 -0.55 4.75 9.19
N HIS A 18 -1.06 5.98 9.27
CA HIS A 18 -2.34 6.28 9.88
C HIS A 18 -3.50 5.56 9.16
N GLN A 19 -3.53 5.59 7.82
CA GLN A 19 -4.52 4.86 7.03
C GLN A 19 -4.48 3.35 7.28
N LEU A 20 -3.28 2.76 7.34
CA LEU A 20 -3.12 1.33 7.64
C LEU A 20 -3.58 0.99 9.07
N PHE A 21 -3.29 1.85 10.04
CA PHE A 21 -3.75 1.69 11.41
C PHE A 21 -5.29 1.69 11.49
N CYS A 22 -5.95 2.63 10.82
CA CYS A 22 -7.41 2.69 10.75
C CYS A 22 -7.99 1.43 10.08
N LEU A 23 -7.43 1.03 8.94
CA LEU A 23 -7.88 -0.17 8.20
C LEU A 23 -7.69 -1.45 9.00
N ASN A 24 -6.67 -1.54 9.87
CA ASN A 24 -6.45 -2.69 10.72
C ASN A 24 -7.61 -2.99 11.69
N ARG A 25 -8.51 -2.03 11.93
CA ARG A 25 -9.72 -2.21 12.76
C ARG A 25 -10.91 -2.76 11.98
N PHE A 26 -10.97 -2.58 10.66
CA PHE A 26 -12.18 -2.81 9.86
C PHE A 26 -11.98 -3.77 8.69
N ALA A 27 -10.76 -3.88 8.15
CA ALA A 27 -10.46 -4.68 6.98
C ALA A 27 -9.72 -5.96 7.35
N SER A 28 -10.12 -7.08 6.73
CA SER A 28 -9.42 -8.36 6.84
C SER A 28 -8.22 -8.46 5.88
N LYS A 29 -8.26 -7.71 4.76
CA LYS A 29 -7.21 -7.68 3.74
C LYS A 29 -7.11 -6.30 3.10
N VAL A 30 -5.88 -5.84 2.87
CA VAL A 30 -5.56 -4.59 2.16
C VAL A 30 -4.48 -4.87 1.12
N ILE A 31 -4.73 -4.38 -0.09
CA ILE A 31 -3.75 -4.35 -1.17
C ILE A 31 -3.30 -2.89 -1.32
N LEU A 32 -2.07 -2.60 -0.91
CA LEU A 32 -1.45 -1.29 -1.05
C LEU A 32 -0.69 -1.21 -2.37
N VAL A 33 -1.12 -0.32 -3.26
CA VAL A 33 -0.46 -0.08 -4.54
C VAL A 33 0.35 1.21 -4.47
N LEU A 34 1.67 1.10 -4.60
CA LEU A 34 2.56 2.26 -4.67
C LEU A 34 2.83 2.64 -6.13
N GLY A 35 2.70 3.93 -6.45
CA GLY A 35 2.98 4.48 -7.78
C GLY A 35 4.30 5.25 -7.84
N PHE A 36 4.21 6.52 -8.23
CA PHE A 36 5.34 7.45 -8.27
C PHE A 36 6.08 7.49 -6.94
N ASN A 37 7.42 7.62 -7.00
CA ASN A 37 8.28 7.73 -5.82
C ASN A 37 8.20 6.55 -4.82
N ASN A 38 7.80 5.34 -5.25
CA ASN A 38 7.71 4.14 -4.39
C ASN A 38 8.97 3.88 -3.54
N LYS A 39 10.17 4.12 -4.09
CA LYS A 39 11.45 4.00 -3.36
C LYS A 39 11.49 4.87 -2.09
N LYS A 40 10.89 6.07 -2.11
CA LYS A 40 10.82 6.96 -0.93
C LYS A 40 9.94 6.35 0.16
N TYR A 41 8.85 5.68 -0.20
CA TYR A 41 8.00 4.98 0.76
C TYR A 41 8.75 3.83 1.43
N PHE A 42 9.43 2.97 0.65
CA PHE A 42 10.21 1.86 1.23
C PHE A 42 11.40 2.34 2.07
N LYS A 43 11.95 3.52 1.79
CA LYS A 43 13.01 4.13 2.61
C LYS A 43 12.45 4.67 3.93
N LYS A 44 11.28 5.33 3.90
CA LYS A 44 10.71 6.01 5.07
C LYS A 44 9.92 5.05 5.99
N ILE A 45 9.19 4.10 5.40
CA ILE A 45 8.34 3.13 6.09
C ILE A 45 8.92 1.75 5.79
N GLY A 46 10.00 1.41 6.51
CA GLY A 46 10.84 0.24 6.20
C GLY A 46 10.09 -1.09 6.22
N PHE A 47 9.07 -1.23 7.09
CA PHE A 47 8.32 -2.47 7.21
C PHE A 47 7.57 -2.84 5.93
N LEU A 48 7.22 -1.89 5.05
CA LEU A 48 6.53 -2.17 3.79
C LEU A 48 7.29 -3.16 2.90
N LYS A 49 8.62 -3.22 3.00
CA LYS A 49 9.45 -4.17 2.26
C LYS A 49 9.11 -5.63 2.60
N LEU A 50 8.69 -5.90 3.84
CA LEU A 50 8.35 -7.25 4.30
C LEU A 50 7.08 -7.80 3.63
N TYR A 51 6.22 -6.89 3.14
CA TYR A 51 4.92 -7.17 2.52
C TYR A 51 4.95 -6.98 0.99
N HIS A 52 6.11 -6.61 0.42
CA HIS A 52 6.23 -6.39 -1.02
C HIS A 52 6.11 -7.72 -1.77
N ASN A 53 5.09 -7.81 -2.63
CA ASN A 53 4.70 -8.99 -3.39
C ASN A 53 4.46 -10.25 -2.53
N LYS A 54 4.13 -10.07 -1.24
CA LYS A 54 3.84 -11.16 -0.29
C LYS A 54 2.69 -10.78 0.62
N LEU A 55 1.63 -11.59 0.67
CA LEU A 55 0.51 -11.37 1.58
C LEU A 55 0.93 -11.84 2.97
N LYS A 56 0.96 -10.94 3.96
CA LYS A 56 1.33 -11.26 5.34
C LYS A 56 0.43 -10.54 6.34
N LYS A 57 0.37 -11.07 7.56
CA LYS A 57 -0.40 -10.49 8.66
C LYS A 57 0.36 -9.28 9.25
N LEU A 58 -0.35 -8.19 9.45
CA LEU A 58 0.04 -6.96 10.15
C LEU A 58 -1.06 -6.67 11.17
N GLY A 59 -0.85 -7.03 12.44
CA GLY A 59 -1.93 -6.99 13.43
C GLY A 59 -3.07 -7.94 13.06
N ASN A 60 -4.28 -7.43 12.90
CA ASN A 60 -5.46 -8.20 12.47
C ASN A 60 -5.66 -8.18 10.94
N LEU A 61 -4.93 -7.31 10.24
CA LEU A 61 -5.02 -7.10 8.80
C LEU A 61 -4.06 -8.01 8.02
N LYS A 62 -4.47 -8.54 6.87
CA LYS A 62 -3.55 -9.09 5.87
C LYS A 62 -3.14 -8.01 4.87
N LEU A 63 -1.86 -7.64 4.84
CA LEU A 63 -1.33 -6.61 3.95
C LEU A 63 -0.55 -7.24 2.79
N PHE A 64 -0.80 -6.74 1.57
CA PHE A 64 -0.01 -7.00 0.37
C PHE A 64 0.42 -5.67 -0.23
N VAL A 65 1.71 -5.48 -0.47
CA VAL A 65 2.23 -4.25 -1.10
C VAL A 65 2.70 -4.57 -2.52
N THR A 66 2.25 -3.81 -3.50
CA THR A 66 2.70 -3.92 -4.89
C THR A 66 3.06 -2.56 -5.46
N VAL A 67 3.77 -2.56 -6.59
CA VAL A 67 4.19 -1.34 -7.29
C VAL A 67 3.51 -1.29 -8.66
N ASN A 68 2.76 -0.23 -8.91
CA ASN A 68 2.30 0.09 -10.25
C ASN A 68 3.51 0.52 -11.10
N LYS A 69 3.85 -0.26 -12.14
CA LYS A 69 4.96 0.02 -13.07
C LYS A 69 4.64 1.14 -14.06
N THR A 70 3.37 1.51 -14.20
CA THR A 70 2.89 2.50 -15.18
C THR A 70 2.02 3.59 -14.54
N PRO A 71 2.48 4.26 -13.46
CA PRO A 71 1.65 5.21 -12.71
C PRO A 71 1.28 6.47 -13.50
N LYS A 72 1.95 6.72 -14.64
CA LYS A 72 1.62 7.77 -15.60
C LYS A 72 0.25 7.61 -16.26
N PHE A 73 -0.31 6.39 -16.28
CA PHE A 73 -1.63 6.12 -16.84
C PHE A 73 -2.78 6.34 -15.83
N GLY A 74 -2.50 7.05 -14.74
CA GLY A 74 -3.53 7.49 -13.79
C GLY A 74 -4.04 6.38 -12.85
N PRO A 75 -5.11 6.66 -12.09
CA PRO A 75 -5.56 5.81 -10.99
C PRO A 75 -6.05 4.42 -11.42
N PHE A 76 -6.67 4.30 -12.60
CA PHE A 76 -7.14 3.01 -13.12
C PHE A 76 -6.00 2.00 -13.30
N SER A 77 -4.83 2.45 -13.77
CA SER A 77 -3.65 1.57 -13.87
C SER A 77 -3.17 1.04 -12.51
N SER A 78 -3.35 1.83 -11.45
CA SER A 78 -3.05 1.41 -10.07
C SER A 78 -4.07 0.39 -9.56
N ILE A 79 -5.36 0.61 -9.86
CA ILE A 79 -6.41 -0.36 -9.54
C ILE A 79 -6.12 -1.69 -10.25
N GLN A 80 -5.84 -1.68 -11.55
CA GLN A 80 -5.47 -2.87 -12.31
C GLN A 80 -4.24 -3.60 -11.73
N ALA A 81 -3.22 -2.86 -11.30
CA ALA A 81 -2.06 -3.45 -10.63
C ALA A 81 -2.44 -4.16 -9.31
N GLY A 82 -3.39 -3.61 -8.55
CA GLY A 82 -3.90 -4.23 -7.32
C GLY A 82 -4.86 -5.40 -7.55
N LEU A 83 -5.78 -5.28 -8.53
CA LEU A 83 -6.83 -6.27 -8.82
C LEU A 83 -6.26 -7.67 -9.12
N LYS A 84 -5.06 -7.75 -9.73
CA LYS A 84 -4.37 -9.02 -10.00
C LYS A 84 -4.10 -9.87 -8.74
N TYR A 85 -4.17 -9.27 -7.56
CA TYR A 85 -3.92 -9.91 -6.27
C TYR A 85 -5.20 -10.09 -5.42
N LEU A 86 -6.35 -9.70 -5.96
CA LEU A 86 -7.64 -10.19 -5.51
C LEU A 86 -7.82 -11.58 -6.13
N SER A 87 -7.40 -12.62 -5.41
CA SER A 87 -7.83 -13.96 -5.75
C SER A 87 -9.35 -14.00 -5.63
N THR A 88 -10.05 -14.06 -6.75
CA THR A 88 -11.39 -14.62 -6.77
C THR A 88 -11.20 -16.12 -6.56
N ASN A 89 -11.37 -16.59 -5.32
CA ASN A 89 -11.97 -17.91 -5.16
C ASN A 89 -13.44 -17.74 -5.59
N ALA A 90 -13.66 -17.58 -6.90
CA ALA A 90 -14.92 -17.93 -7.51
C ALA A 90 -14.88 -19.46 -7.58
N SER A 91 -15.20 -20.07 -6.44
CA SER A 91 -15.59 -21.47 -6.34
C SER A 91 -17.06 -21.57 -6.69
#